data_AF-A0A8C0IZH3-F1
#
_entry.id   AF-A0A8C0IZH3-F1
#
_cell.length_a   1.000
_cell.length_b   1.000
_cell.length_c   1.000
_cell.angle_alpha   90.00
_cell.angle_beta   90.00
_cell.angle_gamma   90.00
#
_symmetry.space_group_name_H-M   'P 1'
#
loop_
_entity.id
_entity.type
_entity.pdbx_description
1 polymer ?
#
loop_
_entity_poly.entity_id
_entity_poly.type
_entity_poly.pdbx_seq_one_letter_code
_entity_poly.pdbx_strand_id
1 'polypeptide(L)'
;GDKPCAATPSLPCALAALPREPGTRRWRLEMTDVISCSSDISGKCSAALQQLYLVKDCHGRVLVHCQAGISRSATICLAYLMMKKRVKLEEAFEFVKQRRSIISPNFSFMGQLLQFESQVLATSCATETSGFKTWTS
;
A
#
# COMPACT_ATOMS: atom_id res chain seq x y z
N GLY A 1 4.31 -15.87 27.29
CA GLY A 1 2.90 -16.27 27.21
C GLY A 1 2.24 -15.40 26.17
N ASP A 2 2.54 -15.68 24.91
CA ASP A 2 2.19 -14.83 23.77
C ASP A 2 0.71 -14.96 23.46
N LYS A 3 -0.01 -13.85 23.68
CA LYS A 3 -1.43 -13.73 23.38
C LYS A 3 -1.59 -13.68 21.85
N PRO A 4 -2.42 -14.52 21.22
CA PRO A 4 -2.67 -14.40 19.79
C PRO A 4 -3.42 -13.10 19.54
N CYS A 5 -2.87 -12.23 18.68
CA CYS A 5 -3.57 -11.06 18.16
C CYS A 5 -4.78 -11.52 17.32
N ALA A 6 -5.89 -11.78 18.01
CA ALA A 6 -7.19 -12.01 17.44
C ALA A 6 -7.82 -10.68 17.05
N ALA A 7 -7.50 -10.21 15.85
CA ALA A 7 -8.29 -9.21 15.13
C ALA A 7 -8.13 -9.47 13.64
N THR A 8 -8.98 -10.33 13.08
CA THR A 8 -9.17 -10.41 11.64
C THR A 8 -10.18 -9.34 11.25
N PRO A 9 -9.78 -8.21 10.63
CA PRO A 9 -10.75 -7.35 9.98
C PRO A 9 -11.40 -8.15 8.84
N SER A 10 -12.71 -7.96 8.65
CA SER A 10 -13.45 -8.46 7.49
C SER A 10 -12.69 -8.09 6.21
N LEU A 11 -12.31 -9.10 5.42
CA LEU A 11 -11.59 -8.92 4.15
C LEU A 11 -12.46 -8.11 3.17
N PRO A 12 -11.95 -7.03 2.56
CA PRO A 12 -12.65 -6.37 1.47
C PRO A 12 -12.67 -7.26 0.21
N CYS A 13 -13.73 -7.13 -0.61
CA CYS A 13 -14.00 -7.94 -1.82
C CYS A 13 -12.83 -8.09 -2.82
N ALA A 14 -11.82 -7.21 -2.76
CA ALA A 14 -10.70 -7.20 -3.71
C ALA A 14 -9.57 -8.20 -3.38
N LEU A 15 -9.63 -8.93 -2.25
CA LEU A 15 -8.58 -9.87 -1.84
C LEU A 15 -9.14 -11.30 -1.80
N ALA A 16 -8.94 -12.06 -2.88
CA ALA A 16 -9.30 -13.47 -2.89
C ALA A 16 -8.36 -14.28 -1.97
N ALA A 17 -8.93 -15.06 -1.05
CA ALA A 17 -8.19 -16.00 -0.21
C ALA A 17 -7.74 -17.20 -1.07
N LEU A 18 -6.44 -17.47 -1.09
CA LEU A 18 -5.88 -18.64 -1.78
C LEU A 18 -5.63 -19.79 -0.79
N PRO A 19 -5.54 -21.05 -1.29
CA PRO A 19 -5.35 -22.22 -0.44
C PRO A 19 -4.17 -22.05 0.51
N ARG A 20 -4.41 -22.47 1.75
CA ARG A 20 -3.67 -22.09 2.95
C ARG A 20 -2.49 -23.05 3.16
N GLU A 21 -1.27 -22.51 3.20
CA GLU A 21 -0.17 -23.19 3.88
C GLU A 21 -0.30 -22.93 5.39
N PRO A 22 -0.05 -23.91 6.28
CA PRO A 22 -0.09 -23.69 7.73
C PRO A 22 0.83 -22.52 8.13
N GLY A 23 0.26 -21.51 8.81
CA GLY A 23 1.02 -20.36 9.31
C GLY A 23 1.26 -19.22 8.31
N THR A 24 0.86 -19.33 7.05
CA THR A 24 1.02 -18.24 6.06
C THR A 24 -0.32 -17.73 5.54
N ARG A 25 -0.55 -16.42 5.63
CA ARG A 25 -1.71 -15.76 5.01
C ARG A 25 -1.33 -15.28 3.62
N ARG A 26 -2.17 -15.59 2.62
CA ARG A 26 -1.98 -15.18 1.22
C ARG A 26 -3.11 -14.26 0.79
N TRP A 27 -2.73 -13.10 0.27
CA TRP A 27 -3.63 -12.13 -0.32
C TRP A 27 -3.30 -11.97 -1.80
N ARG A 28 -4.31 -12.03 -2.66
CA ARG A 28 -4.16 -11.71 -4.07
C ARG A 28 -4.72 -10.32 -4.32
N LEU A 29 -3.85 -9.39 -4.70
CA LEU A 29 -4.26 -8.11 -5.26
C LEU A 29 -4.27 -8.24 -6.78
N GLU A 30 -5.44 -8.09 -7.40
CA GLU A 30 -5.54 -8.00 -8.84
C GLU A 30 -5.06 -6.63 -9.32
N MET A 31 -3.82 -6.61 -9.82
CA MET A 31 -3.21 -5.45 -10.43
C MET A 31 -2.80 -5.82 -11.85
N THR A 32 -3.46 -5.20 -12.82
CA THR A 32 -3.06 -5.25 -14.23
C THR A 32 -1.93 -4.27 -14.46
N ASP A 33 -0.97 -4.62 -15.33
CA ASP A 33 0.09 -3.71 -15.79
C ASP A 33 -0.47 -2.57 -16.67
N VAL A 34 -1.73 -2.71 -17.10
CA VAL A 34 -2.55 -1.68 -17.73
C VAL A 34 -3.45 -1.09 -16.64
N ILE A 35 -2.99 -0.01 -16.02
CA ILE A 35 -3.88 0.80 -15.19
C ILE A 35 -4.40 1.93 -16.09
N SER A 36 -5.66 1.83 -16.51
CA SER A 36 -6.38 2.93 -17.17
C SER A 36 -6.37 4.16 -16.28
N CYS A 37 -6.38 5.34 -16.92
CA CYS A 37 -6.36 6.68 -16.30
C CYS A 37 -7.39 6.89 -15.15
N SER A 38 -8.41 6.03 -15.03
CA SER A 38 -9.46 6.07 -14.02
C SER A 38 -9.21 5.23 -12.76
N SER A 39 -8.17 4.40 -12.74
CA SER A 39 -7.87 3.52 -11.60
C SER A 39 -6.70 4.11 -10.80
N ASP A 40 -7.00 4.75 -9.68
CA ASP A 40 -5.97 5.35 -8.83
C ASP A 40 -5.23 4.27 -8.01
N ILE A 41 -3.88 4.34 -7.97
CA ILE A 41 -3.04 3.52 -7.08
C ILE A 41 -3.53 3.64 -5.63
N SER A 42 -3.98 4.82 -5.18
CA SER A 42 -4.48 5.04 -3.82
C SER A 42 -5.63 4.08 -3.46
N GLY A 43 -6.64 3.96 -4.33
CA GLY A 43 -7.82 3.13 -4.09
C GLY A 43 -7.47 1.65 -4.02
N LYS A 44 -6.70 1.14 -5.01
CA LYS A 44 -6.32 -0.28 -5.08
C LYS A 44 -5.27 -0.66 -4.02
N CYS A 45 -4.38 0.26 -3.68
CA CYS A 45 -3.31 -0.01 -2.72
C CYS A 45 -3.77 0.16 -1.27
N SER A 46 -4.74 1.02 -0.97
CA SER A 46 -5.19 1.31 0.41
C SER A 46 -5.45 0.04 1.25
N ALA A 47 -6.22 -0.91 0.70
CA ALA A 47 -6.51 -2.17 1.39
C ALA A 47 -5.25 -3.04 1.58
N ALA A 48 -4.40 -3.16 0.56
CA ALA A 48 -3.16 -3.95 0.64
C ALA A 48 -2.16 -3.33 1.63
N LEU A 49 -2.07 -2.00 1.63
CA LEU A 49 -1.25 -1.20 2.52
C LEU A 49 -1.70 -1.33 3.98
N GLN A 50 -3.00 -1.33 4.25
CA GLN A 50 -3.55 -1.57 5.58
C GLN A 50 -3.18 -2.97 6.11
N GLN A 51 -3.25 -4.01 5.28
CA GLN A 51 -2.82 -5.36 5.67
C GLN A 51 -1.32 -5.42 5.97
N LEU A 52 -0.50 -4.74 5.15
CA LEU A 52 0.94 -4.63 5.37
C LEU A 52 1.26 -3.98 6.73
N TYR A 53 0.51 -2.97 7.16
CA TYR A 53 0.65 -2.39 8.49
C TYR A 53 0.28 -3.38 9.60
N LEU A 54 -0.90 -3.97 9.54
CA LEU A 54 -1.39 -4.89 10.58
C LEU A 54 -0.42 -6.04 10.81
N VAL A 55 0.11 -6.64 9.74
CA VAL A 55 1.10 -7.72 9.86
C VAL A 55 2.41 -7.21 10.47
N LYS A 56 2.84 -5.99 10.13
CA LYS A 56 4.05 -5.39 10.69
C LYS A 56 3.91 -5.04 12.17
N ASP A 57 2.75 -4.56 12.61
CA ASP A 57 2.48 -4.25 14.02
C ASP A 57 2.42 -5.53 14.86
N CYS A 58 1.97 -6.64 14.26
CA CYS A 58 2.04 -7.98 14.85
C CYS A 58 3.42 -8.64 14.74
N HIS A 59 4.49 -7.90 14.39
CA HIS A 59 5.86 -8.39 14.20
C HIS A 59 6.00 -9.52 13.15
N GLY A 60 5.05 -9.59 12.22
CA GLY A 60 5.03 -10.55 11.13
C GLY A 60 5.92 -10.16 9.95
N ARG A 61 6.12 -11.11 9.04
CA ARG A 61 6.83 -10.92 7.77
C ARG A 61 5.83 -10.99 6.62
N VAL A 62 6.01 -10.10 5.64
CA VAL A 62 5.19 -10.06 4.41
C VAL A 62 6.11 -10.15 3.21
N LEU A 63 5.72 -10.99 2.25
CA LEU A 63 6.34 -11.08 0.93
C LEU A 63 5.37 -10.48 -0.10
N VAL A 64 5.81 -9.42 -0.77
CA VAL A 64 5.09 -8.81 -1.90
C VAL A 64 5.77 -9.24 -3.19
N HIS A 65 5.05 -9.91 -4.09
CA HIS A 65 5.60 -10.38 -5.36
C HIS A 65 4.62 -10.16 -6.52
N CYS A 66 5.16 -10.01 -7.72
CA CYS A 66 4.42 -10.11 -8.98
C CYS A 66 5.15 -11.09 -9.90
N GLN A 67 4.71 -11.26 -11.15
CA GLN A 67 5.26 -12.27 -12.07
C GLN A 67 6.79 -12.14 -12.24
N ALA A 68 7.28 -10.93 -12.57
CA ALA A 68 8.71 -10.67 -12.79
C ALA A 68 9.39 -10.00 -11.58
N GLY A 69 8.61 -9.46 -10.63
CA GLY A 69 9.12 -8.67 -9.52
C GLY A 69 9.81 -7.37 -9.94
N ILE A 70 9.43 -6.79 -11.09
CA ILE A 70 10.03 -5.58 -11.68
C ILE A 70 9.14 -4.35 -11.47
N SER A 71 7.85 -4.47 -11.79
CA SER A 71 6.91 -3.34 -11.88
C SER A 71 5.86 -3.37 -10.75
N ARG A 72 4.76 -4.14 -10.88
CA ARG A 72 3.65 -4.20 -9.91
C ARG A 72 4.05 -4.32 -8.44
N SER A 73 4.88 -5.30 -8.09
CA SER A 73 5.31 -5.48 -6.69
C SER A 73 6.19 -4.34 -6.21
N ALA A 74 7.00 -3.75 -7.09
CA ALA A 74 7.82 -2.58 -6.77
C ALA A 74 6.91 -1.37 -6.49
N THR A 75 5.90 -1.12 -7.31
CA THR A 75 4.90 -0.06 -7.11
C THR A 75 4.24 -0.14 -5.73
N ILE A 76 3.80 -1.32 -5.30
CA ILE A 76 3.21 -1.51 -3.96
C ILE A 76 4.23 -1.22 -2.85
N CYS A 77 5.47 -1.69 -3.00
CA CYS A 77 6.53 -1.41 -2.05
C CYS A 77 6.86 0.09 -1.94
N LEU A 78 6.87 0.82 -3.06
CA LEU A 78 7.10 2.26 -3.10
C LEU A 78 5.97 3.03 -2.42
N ALA A 79 4.72 2.71 -2.77
CA ALA A 79 3.55 3.29 -2.12
C ALA A 79 3.56 3.05 -0.59
N TYR A 80 3.93 1.84 -0.17
CA TYR A 80 4.06 1.52 1.25
C TYR A 80 5.15 2.35 1.94
N LEU A 81 6.31 2.55 1.31
CA LEU A 81 7.39 3.33 1.88
C LEU A 81 7.04 4.81 2.00
N MET A 82 6.45 5.41 0.97
CA MET A 82 6.01 6.81 1.00
C MET A 82 5.00 7.03 2.13
N MET A 83 4.01 6.15 2.26
CA MET A 83 2.98 6.26 3.29
C MET A 83 3.53 6.00 4.71
N LYS A 84 4.40 4.98 4.89
CA LYS A 84 4.93 4.61 6.20
C LYS A 84 6.03 5.52 6.71
N LYS A 85 6.98 5.87 5.85
CA LYS A 85 8.13 6.69 6.22
C LYS A 85 7.92 8.18 5.93
N ARG A 86 6.81 8.55 5.27
CA ARG A 86 6.52 9.92 4.83
C ARG A 86 7.68 10.51 4.02
N VAL A 87 8.26 9.69 3.15
CA VAL A 87 9.36 10.06 2.25
C VAL A 87 8.83 10.31 0.86
N LYS A 88 9.60 11.06 0.07
CA LYS A 88 9.32 11.30 -1.34
C LYS A 88 9.44 10.04 -2.18
N LEU A 89 8.81 10.04 -3.36
CA LEU A 89 8.88 8.93 -4.31
C LEU A 89 10.33 8.63 -4.71
N GLU A 90 11.13 9.66 -4.95
CA GLU A 90 12.55 9.52 -5.30
C GLU A 90 13.34 8.78 -4.21
N GLU A 91 13.16 9.17 -2.94
CA GLU A 91 13.81 8.53 -1.80
C GLU A 91 13.33 7.08 -1.62
N ALA A 92 12.02 6.84 -1.74
CA ALA A 92 11.46 5.50 -1.71
C ALA A 92 12.01 4.63 -2.85
N PHE A 93 12.16 5.21 -4.05
CA PHE A 93 12.66 4.53 -5.23
C PHE A 93 14.11 4.11 -5.07
N GLU A 94 14.98 5.02 -4.67
CA GLU A 94 16.39 4.72 -4.42
C GLU A 94 16.54 3.67 -3.30
N PHE A 95 15.74 3.76 -2.24
CA PHE A 95 15.76 2.77 -1.16
C PHE A 95 15.43 1.34 -1.63
N VAL A 96 14.46 1.18 -2.55
CA VAL A 96 14.10 -0.13 -3.10
C VAL A 96 15.13 -0.57 -4.15
N LYS A 97 15.61 0.36 -4.99
CA LYS A 97 16.59 0.09 -6.05
C LYS A 97 17.91 -0.42 -5.49
N GLN A 98 18.36 0.13 -4.37
CA GLN A 98 19.54 -0.37 -3.64
C GLN A 98 19.38 -1.83 -3.17
N ARG A 99 18.16 -2.29 -2.90
CA ARG A 99 17.88 -3.67 -2.47
C ARG A 99 17.58 -4.62 -3.64
N ARG A 100 17.07 -4.08 -4.74
CA ARG A 100 16.72 -4.83 -5.94
C ARG A 100 16.92 -3.92 -7.16
N SER A 101 18.09 -4.01 -7.78
CA SER A 101 18.49 -3.15 -8.90
C SER A 101 17.62 -3.28 -10.14
N ILE A 102 16.93 -4.43 -10.30
CA ILE A 102 16.08 -4.73 -11.46
C ILE A 102 14.70 -4.06 -11.41
N ILE A 103 14.37 -3.31 -10.35
CA ILE A 103 13.06 -2.65 -10.30
C ILE A 103 12.94 -1.62 -11.42
N SER A 104 11.77 -1.61 -12.07
CA SER A 104 11.43 -0.64 -13.10
C SER A 104 9.91 -0.58 -13.21
N PRO A 105 9.24 0.20 -12.33
CA PRO A 105 7.84 0.51 -12.48
C PRO A 105 7.58 1.15 -13.85
N ASN A 106 6.50 0.77 -14.51
CA ASN A 106 6.09 1.41 -15.76
C ASN A 106 5.84 2.92 -15.54
N PHE A 107 6.05 3.74 -16.57
CA PHE A 107 5.78 5.18 -16.55
C PHE A 107 4.36 5.53 -16.06
N SER A 108 3.34 4.72 -16.40
CA SER A 108 1.97 4.88 -15.88
C SER A 108 1.92 4.74 -14.35
N PHE A 109 2.61 3.73 -13.80
CA PHE A 109 2.74 3.58 -12.35
C PHE A 109 3.51 4.73 -11.73
N MET A 110 4.57 5.22 -12.40
CA MET A 110 5.36 6.34 -11.90
C MET A 110 4.53 7.62 -11.78
N GLY A 111 3.71 7.95 -12.79
CA GLY A 111 2.82 9.10 -12.74
C GLY A 111 1.77 9.01 -11.62
N GLN A 112 1.20 7.83 -11.41
CA GLN A 112 0.25 7.61 -10.32
C GLN A 112 0.93 7.61 -8.94
N LEU A 113 2.18 7.14 -8.83
CA LEU A 113 2.96 7.22 -7.59
C LEU A 113 3.28 8.67 -7.22
N LEU A 114 3.54 9.55 -8.20
CA LEU A 114 3.72 10.99 -7.97
C LEU A 114 2.43 11.66 -7.48
N GLN A 115 1.27 11.28 -8.04
CA GLN A 115 -0.02 11.75 -7.53
C GLN A 115 -0.26 11.26 -6.09
N PHE A 116 0.05 9.99 -5.82
CA PHE A 116 -0.08 9.41 -4.49
C PHE A 116 0.85 10.06 -3.46
N GLU A 117 2.09 10.38 -3.83
CA GLU A 117 3.03 11.15 -2.99
C GLU A 117 2.38 12.45 -2.52
N SER A 118 1.78 13.21 -3.42
CA SER A 118 1.10 14.48 -3.09
C SER A 118 -0.03 14.26 -2.07
N GLN A 119 -0.83 13.21 -2.23
CA GLN A 119 -1.92 12.88 -1.29
C GLN A 119 -1.36 12.52 0.10
N VAL A 120 -0.33 11.67 0.15
CA VAL A 120 0.27 11.17 1.41
C VAL A 120 1.00 12.28 2.17
N LEU A 121 1.71 13.16 1.45
CA LEU A 121 2.47 14.24 2.07
C LEU A 121 1.57 15.44 2.42
N ALA A 122 0.52 15.74 1.65
CA ALA A 122 -0.44 16.79 1.96
C ALA A 122 -1.30 16.48 3.20
N THR A 123 -1.58 15.20 3.48
CA THR A 123 -2.38 14.79 4.66
C THR A 123 -1.69 15.13 5.99
N SER A 124 -0.43 15.61 6.00
CA SER A 124 0.23 16.13 7.21
C SER A 124 -0.20 17.56 7.62
N CYS A 125 -1.05 18.25 6.84
CA CYS A 125 -1.50 19.61 7.16
C CYS A 125 -3.01 19.73 7.47
N ALA A 126 -3.75 18.63 7.53
CA ALA A 126 -5.19 18.65 7.81
C ALA A 126 -5.55 17.90 9.11
N THR A 127 -5.00 18.37 10.22
CA THR A 127 -5.69 18.32 11.52
C THR A 127 -6.13 19.74 11.86
N GLU A 128 -7.01 20.31 11.05
CA GLU A 128 -7.88 21.39 11.52
C GLU A 128 -9.27 20.81 11.73
N THR A 129 -9.57 20.67 13.02
CA THR A 129 -10.88 20.61 13.64
C THR A 129 -11.96 21.30 12.81
N SER A 130 -12.77 20.54 12.06
CA SER A 130 -14.09 21.01 11.63
C SER A 130 -15.15 20.00 12.04
N GLY A 131 -15.31 19.93 13.36
CA GLY A 131 -16.43 19.33 14.03
C GLY A 131 -16.98 20.32 15.05
N PHE A 132 -17.58 21.43 14.59
CA PHE A 132 -18.55 22.16 15.40
C PHE A 132 -19.58 22.95 14.57
N LYS A 133 -20.78 22.37 14.56
CA LYS A 133 -22.14 22.97 14.65
C LYS A 133 -22.65 23.87 13.53
N THR A 134 -23.51 23.24 12.73
CA THR A 134 -24.90 23.60 12.43
C THR A 134 -25.31 25.06 12.69
N TRP A 135 -25.57 25.77 11.60
CA TRP A 135 -26.34 27.01 11.60
C TRP A 135 -27.83 26.66 11.72
N THR A 136 -28.49 27.16 12.77
CA THR A 136 -29.95 27.29 12.80
C THR A 136 -30.28 28.76 12.72
N SER A 137 -31.14 29.11 11.76
CA SER A 137 -31.73 30.44 11.59
C SER A 137 -33.01 30.59 12.38
#